data_AF-A0A8W8NLE0-F1
#
_entry.id   AF-A0A8W8NLE0-F1
#
_cell.length_a   1.000
_cell.length_b   1.000
_cell.length_c   1.000
_cell.angle_alpha   90.00
_cell.angle_beta   90.00
_cell.angle_gamma   90.00
#
_symmetry.space_group_name_H-M   'P 1'
#
loop_
_entity.id
_entity.type
_entity.pdbx_description
1 polymer ?
#
loop_
_entity_poly.entity_id
_entity_poly.type
_entity_poly.pdbx_seq_one_letter_code
_entity_poly.pdbx_strand_id
1 'polypeptide(L)'
;NWLEVFPRNQIFIMRTEDFDKSKKKYLLQLFKFLNVGDVEERVLDRMSNLAHKYKSVRKDKAGPMLNHTRRTLRDYLREPMKRLASLLHDEKYTWDDIYIGN
;
A
#
# COMPACT_ATOMS: atom_id res chain seq x y z
N ASN A 1 -14.52 -14.92 3.91
CA ASN A 1 -13.24 -14.33 3.47
C ASN A 1 -13.46 -13.67 2.10
N TRP A 2 -12.87 -12.50 1.76
CA TRP A 2 -13.23 -11.79 0.52
C TRP A 2 -12.99 -12.63 -0.75
N LEU A 3 -11.89 -13.36 -0.80
CA LEU A 3 -11.53 -14.20 -1.94
C LEU A 3 -12.34 -15.49 -2.08
N GLU A 4 -13.16 -15.85 -1.08
CA GLU A 4 -14.13 -16.94 -1.21
C GLU A 4 -15.37 -16.50 -2.02
N VAL A 5 -15.62 -15.19 -2.08
CA VAL A 5 -16.80 -14.61 -2.72
C VAL A 5 -16.44 -13.88 -4.02
N PHE A 6 -15.29 -13.19 -4.03
CA PHE A 6 -14.84 -12.39 -5.16
C PHE A 6 -13.57 -12.96 -5.79
N PRO A 7 -13.55 -13.21 -7.11
CA PRO A 7 -12.34 -13.52 -7.84
C PRO A 7 -11.19 -12.54 -7.57
N ARG A 8 -9.95 -13.05 -7.50
CA ARG A 8 -8.75 -12.25 -7.21
C ARG A 8 -8.58 -11.05 -8.14
N ASN A 9 -8.93 -11.19 -9.42
CA ASN A 9 -8.82 -10.13 -10.42
C ASN A 9 -9.85 -8.99 -10.25
N GLN A 10 -10.84 -9.14 -9.36
CA GLN A 10 -11.80 -8.09 -8.99
C GLN A 10 -11.39 -7.33 -7.73
N ILE A 11 -10.22 -7.63 -7.16
CA ILE A 11 -9.70 -6.95 -5.97
C ILE A 11 -8.39 -6.27 -6.33
N PHE A 12 -8.36 -4.94 -6.25
CA PHE A 12 -7.11 -4.19 -6.38
C PHE A 12 -6.47 -4.03 -5.02
N ILE A 13 -5.22 -4.50 -4.89
CA ILE A 13 -4.45 -4.39 -3.65
C ILE A 13 -3.28 -3.46 -3.89
N MET A 14 -3.25 -2.37 -3.14
CA MET A 14 -2.24 -1.32 -3.23
C MET A 14 -1.40 -1.28 -1.95
N ARG A 15 -0.08 -1.18 -2.10
CA ARG A 15 0.82 -0.87 -0.97
C ARG A 15 0.93 0.64 -0.83
N THR A 16 0.59 1.16 0.34
CA THR A 16 0.56 2.61 0.61
C THR A 16 1.93 3.27 0.47
N GLU A 17 2.98 2.55 0.83
CA GLU A 17 4.36 3.00 0.79
C GLU A 17 4.84 3.21 -0.65
N ASP A 18 4.39 2.36 -1.57
CA ASP A 18 4.70 2.53 -2.99
C ASP A 18 3.83 3.58 -3.65
N PHE A 19 2.57 3.71 -3.20
CA PHE A 19 1.69 4.80 -3.61
C PHE A 19 2.32 6.14 -3.24
N ASP A 20 2.83 6.29 -2.03
CA ASP A 20 3.50 7.52 -1.59
C ASP A 20 4.77 7.82 -2.39
N LYS A 21 5.54 6.80 -2.79
CA LYS A 21 6.72 6.95 -3.66
C LYS A 21 6.35 7.30 -5.12
N SER A 22 5.20 6.83 -5.62
CA SER A 22 4.84 6.96 -7.04
C SER A 22 3.33 7.02 -7.27
N LYS A 23 2.67 8.06 -6.75
CA LYS A 23 1.20 8.22 -6.83
C LYS A 23 0.65 8.10 -8.25
N LYS A 24 1.30 8.75 -9.22
CA LYS A 24 0.88 8.74 -10.62
C LYS A 24 0.84 7.34 -11.22
N LYS A 25 1.89 6.54 -11.00
CA LYS A 25 1.95 5.15 -11.46
C LYS A 25 0.80 4.32 -10.92
N TYR A 26 0.48 4.48 -9.64
CA TYR A 26 -0.60 3.74 -8.99
C TYR A 26 -1.99 4.22 -9.39
N LEU A 27 -2.18 5.51 -9.64
CA LEU A 27 -3.43 6.05 -10.20
C LEU A 27 -3.70 5.47 -11.59
N LEU A 28 -2.69 5.38 -12.45
CA LEU A 28 -2.80 4.73 -13.76
C LEU A 28 -3.20 3.24 -13.64
N GLN A 29 -2.57 2.51 -12.72
CA GLN A 29 -2.93 1.11 -12.45
C GLN A 29 -4.37 0.97 -11.94
N LEU A 30 -4.80 1.88 -11.05
CA LEU A 30 -6.15 1.90 -10.52
C LEU A 30 -7.19 2.21 -11.59
N PHE A 31 -6.95 3.21 -12.45
CA PHE A 31 -7.87 3.54 -13.54
C PHE A 31 -7.97 2.40 -14.57
N LYS A 32 -6.84 1.77 -14.90
CA LYS A 32 -6.83 0.56 -15.73
C LYS A 32 -7.63 -0.57 -15.09
N PHE A 33 -7.47 -0.80 -13.79
CA PHE A 33 -8.22 -1.81 -13.04
C PHE A 33 -9.73 -1.53 -13.03
N LEU A 34 -10.12 -0.27 -12.85
CA LEU A 34 -11.51 0.19 -12.88
C LEU A 34 -12.10 0.28 -14.29
N ASN A 35 -11.28 0.06 -15.33
CA ASN A 35 -11.64 0.25 -16.73
C ASN A 35 -12.22 1.65 -17.01
N VAL A 36 -11.68 2.67 -16.33
CA VAL A 36 -11.91 4.07 -16.70
C VAL A 36 -10.98 4.33 -17.88
N GLY A 37 -11.52 4.92 -18.96
CA GLY A 37 -10.74 5.22 -20.17
C GLY A 37 -9.53 6.13 -19.90
N ASP A 38 -8.83 6.51 -20.96
CA ASP A 38 -7.62 7.31 -20.83
C ASP A 38 -7.87 8.60 -20.05
N VAL A 39 -7.01 8.84 -19.06
CA VAL A 39 -7.07 10.05 -18.23
C VAL A 39 -6.04 11.04 -18.75
N GLU A 40 -6.48 12.27 -18.96
CA GLU A 40 -5.59 13.34 -19.39
C GLU A 40 -4.42 13.52 -18.42
N GLU A 41 -3.22 13.66 -18.99
CA GLU A 41 -1.96 13.80 -18.23
C GLU A 41 -2.02 14.93 -17.20
N ARG A 42 -2.65 16.06 -17.56
CA ARG A 42 -2.83 17.21 -16.66
C ARG A 42 -3.67 16.88 -15.44
N VAL A 43 -4.69 16.03 -15.59
CA VAL A 43 -5.56 15.58 -14.49
C VAL A 43 -4.78 14.62 -13.59
N LEU A 44 -4.05 13.67 -14.17
CA LEU A 44 -3.18 12.75 -13.44
C LEU A 44 -2.15 13.50 -12.59
N ASP A 45 -1.46 14.48 -13.18
CA ASP A 45 -0.46 15.28 -12.48
C ASP A 45 -1.08 16.08 -11.33
N ARG A 46 -2.24 16.69 -11.56
CA ARG A 46 -2.97 17.40 -10.50
C ARG A 46 -3.32 16.46 -9.35
N MET A 47 -3.84 15.26 -9.65
CA MET A 47 -4.22 14.27 -8.64
C MET A 47 -3.02 13.73 -7.86
N SER A 48 -1.91 13.42 -8.54
CA SER A 48 -0.70 12.92 -7.87
C SER A 48 -0.05 13.97 -6.96
N ASN A 49 -0.24 15.25 -7.24
CA ASN A 49 0.32 16.34 -6.43
C ASN A 49 -0.59 16.80 -5.28
N LEU A 50 -1.77 16.18 -5.10
CA LEU A 50 -2.65 16.52 -3.99
C LEU A 50 -1.97 16.21 -2.65
N ALA A 51 -1.99 17.20 -1.76
CA ALA A 51 -1.56 17.05 -0.38
C ALA A 51 -2.54 16.13 0.37
N HIS A 52 -2.01 15.44 1.38
CA HIS A 52 -2.84 14.66 2.30
C HIS A 52 -3.82 15.57 3.03
N LYS A 53 -5.11 15.45 2.73
CA LYS A 53 -6.18 16.30 3.30
C LYS A 53 -6.39 16.05 4.80
N TYR A 54 -6.12 14.83 5.28
CA TYR A 54 -6.37 14.42 6.65
C TYR A 54 -5.08 13.95 7.33
N LYS A 55 -4.54 14.78 8.23
CA LYS A 55 -3.54 14.38 9.22
C LYS A 55 -4.22 14.27 10.58
N SER A 56 -4.14 13.11 11.21
CA SER A 56 -4.72 12.91 12.54
C SER A 56 -3.80 13.50 13.59
N VAL A 57 -4.31 14.42 14.40
CA VAL A 57 -3.59 15.00 15.56
C VAL A 57 -3.01 13.90 16.47
N ARG A 58 -3.71 12.77 16.60
CA ARG A 58 -3.24 11.63 17.38
C ARG A 58 -2.00 10.99 16.76
N LYS A 59 -1.94 10.86 15.44
CA LYS A 59 -0.77 10.31 14.74
C LYS A 59 0.43 11.24 14.89
N ASP A 60 0.22 12.55 14.78
CA ASP A 60 1.28 13.54 14.95
C ASP A 60 1.84 13.54 16.38
N LYS A 61 0.98 13.35 17.40
CA LYS A 61 1.39 13.26 18.81
C LYS A 61 2.03 11.93 19.22
N ALA A 62 1.73 10.83 18.53
CA ALA A 62 2.18 9.50 18.94
C ALA A 62 3.69 9.28 18.72
N GLY A 63 4.33 10.06 17.84
CA GLY A 63 5.75 9.90 17.51
C GLY A 63 6.06 8.56 16.84
N PRO A 64 7.36 8.25 16.62
CA PRO A 64 7.78 7.00 16.01
C PRO A 64 7.56 5.81 16.97
N MET A 65 7.15 4.66 16.42
CA MET A 65 7.05 3.41 17.17
C MET A 65 8.42 3.00 17.73
N LEU A 66 8.43 2.52 18.98
CA LEU A 66 9.63 1.99 19.64
C LEU A 66 10.21 0.81 18.84
N ASN A 67 11.54 0.72 18.80
CA ASN A 67 12.25 -0.31 18.04
C ASN A 67 11.94 -1.73 18.53
N HIS A 68 11.81 -1.93 19.84
CA HIS A 68 11.43 -3.23 20.40
C HIS A 68 10.02 -3.64 19.94
N THR A 69 9.03 -2.74 20.08
CA THR A 69 7.66 -2.97 19.62
C THR A 69 7.60 -3.29 18.13
N ARG A 70 8.36 -2.56 17.30
CA ARG A 70 8.44 -2.82 15.85
C ARG A 70 8.94 -4.23 15.56
N ARG A 71 9.99 -4.69 16.24
CA ARG A 71 10.52 -6.05 16.09
C ARG A 71 9.50 -7.11 16.49
N THR A 72 8.86 -6.94 17.66
CA THR A 72 7.83 -7.86 18.14
C THR A 72 6.67 -7.99 17.16
N LEU A 73 6.16 -6.87 16.64
CA LEU A 73 5.07 -6.87 15.67
C LEU A 73 5.49 -7.50 14.33
N ARG A 74 6.71 -7.23 13.85
CA ARG A 74 7.24 -7.84 12.63
C ARG A 74 7.34 -9.35 12.77
N ASP A 75 7.87 -9.84 13.88
CA ASP A 75 8.02 -11.28 14.12
C ASP A 75 6.65 -11.96 14.22
N TYR A 76 5.68 -11.30 14.87
CA TYR A 76 4.30 -11.78 14.97
C TYR A 76 3.58 -11.83 13.61
N LEU A 77 3.77 -10.81 12.77
CA LEU A 77 3.09 -10.68 11.47
C LEU A 77 3.81 -11.41 10.32
N ARG A 78 5.02 -11.94 10.54
CA ARG A 78 5.85 -12.58 9.51
C ARG A 78 5.10 -13.65 8.70
N GLU A 79 4.47 -14.60 9.37
CA GLU A 79 3.76 -15.70 8.69
C GLU A 79 2.49 -15.22 7.94
N PRO A 80 1.63 -14.37 8.53
CA PRO A 80 0.55 -13.71 7.78
C PRO A 80 1.04 -12.96 6.52
N MET A 81 2.15 -12.23 6.61
CA MET A 81 2.70 -11.46 5.49
C MET A 81 3.25 -12.37 4.38
N LYS A 82 3.93 -13.47 4.72
CA LYS A 82 4.33 -14.49 3.73
C LYS A 82 3.13 -15.10 3.01
N ARG A 83 2.06 -15.44 3.76
CA ARG A 83 0.82 -15.96 3.16
C ARG A 83 0.19 -14.95 2.21
N LEU A 84 0.19 -13.66 2.57
CA LEU A 84 -0.26 -12.59 1.69
C LEU A 84 0.61 -12.50 0.44
N ALA A 85 1.93 -12.48 0.57
CA ALA A 85 2.85 -12.43 -0.57
C ALA A 85 2.64 -13.60 -1.54
N SER A 86 2.50 -14.83 -1.03
CA SER A 86 2.19 -16.01 -1.85
C SER A 86 0.84 -15.89 -2.54
N LEU A 87 -0.20 -15.42 -1.83
CA LEU A 87 -1.54 -15.22 -2.37
C LEU A 87 -1.60 -14.15 -3.47
N LEU A 88 -0.74 -13.15 -3.39
CA LEU A 88 -0.64 -12.06 -4.36
C LEU A 88 0.40 -12.31 -5.44
N HIS A 89 1.18 -13.39 -5.33
CA HIS A 89 2.34 -13.69 -6.17
C HIS A 89 3.33 -12.51 -6.27
N ASP A 90 3.56 -11.84 -5.15
CA ASP A 90 4.38 -10.62 -5.10
C ASP A 90 5.09 -10.51 -3.74
N GLU A 91 6.41 -10.70 -3.75
CA GLU A 91 7.27 -10.70 -2.55
C GLU A 91 7.32 -9.35 -1.84
N LYS A 92 6.92 -8.24 -2.49
CA LYS A 92 6.90 -6.92 -1.83
C LYS A 92 5.92 -6.85 -0.65
N TYR A 93 4.95 -7.78 -0.59
CA TYR A 93 4.02 -7.92 0.54
C TYR A 93 4.59 -8.71 1.72
N THR A 94 5.89 -9.01 1.71
CA THR A 94 6.65 -9.36 2.92
C THR A 94 7.12 -8.12 3.70
N TRP A 95 7.10 -6.94 3.07
CA TRP A 95 7.67 -5.67 3.57
C TRP A 95 9.16 -5.74 3.96
N ASP A 96 9.90 -6.78 3.55
CA ASP A 96 11.32 -6.89 3.90
C ASP A 96 12.14 -5.70 3.36
N ASP A 97 11.77 -5.14 2.20
CA ASP A 97 12.39 -3.95 1.61
C ASP A 97 12.27 -2.67 2.46
N ILE A 98 11.32 -2.64 3.39
CA ILE A 98 11.12 -1.50 4.32
C ILE A 98 11.89 -1.72 5.63
N TYR A 99 12.21 -2.97 5.98
CA TYR A 99 12.91 -3.31 7.21
C TYR A 99 14.43 -3.45 7.05
N ILE A 100 14.94 -3.58 5.82
CA ILE A 100 16.38 -3.55 5.52
C ILE A 100 16.87 -2.10 5.63
N GLY A 101 17.14 -1.60 6.84
CA GLY A 101 17.66 -0.24 7.01
C GLY A 101 17.51 0.41 8.39
N ASN A 102 17.14 -0.34 9.44
CA ASN A 102 17.15 0.15 10.82
C ASN A 102 17.79 -0.85 11.77
#